data_AF-A0A0D0D8Z8-F1
#
_entry.id   AF-A0A0D0D8Z8-F1
#
_cell.length_a   1.000
_cell.length_b   1.000
_cell.length_c   1.000
_cell.angle_alpha   90.00
_cell.angle_beta   90.00
_cell.angle_gamma   90.00
#
_symmetry.space_group_name_H-M   'P 1'
#
loop_
_entity.id
_entity.type
_entity.pdbx_description
1 polymer ?
#
loop_
_entity_poly.entity_id
_entity_poly.type
_entity_poly.pdbx_seq_one_letter_code
_entity_poly.pdbx_strand_id
1 'polypeptide(L)' 'NEFLREWQDHKELYLDILLQLEGPPEPWKCSHCLRDGTYRCPDCFGRPLFCTPCCRENHRTHPFHWVEQWT' A
#
# COMPACT_ATOMS: atom_id res chain seq x y z
N ASN A 1 29.79 14.66 0.80
CA ASN A 1 28.73 15.45 0.15
C ASN A 1 28.03 16.26 1.24
N GLU A 2 28.35 17.55 1.36
CA GLU A 2 27.85 18.42 2.44
C GLU A 2 26.33 18.61 2.37
N PHE A 3 25.77 18.54 1.16
CA PHE A 3 24.34 18.62 0.88
C PHE A 3 23.52 17.49 1.50
N LEU A 4 24.10 16.31 1.70
CA LEU A 4 23.39 15.18 2.31
C LEU A 4 23.43 15.19 3.85
N ARG A 5 24.24 16.07 4.47
CA ARG A 5 24.34 16.12 5.94
C ARG A 5 23.06 16.62 6.60
N GLU A 6 22.34 17.56 5.98
CA GLU A 6 21.06 18.06 6.51
C GLU A 6 19.96 16.98 6.58
N TRP A 7 20.07 15.95 5.74
CA TRP A 7 19.11 14.84 5.67
C TRP A 7 19.41 13.73 6.68
N GLN A 8 20.58 13.76 7.34
CA GLN A 8 21.02 12.70 8.24
C GLN A 8 20.07 12.56 9.45
N ASP A 9 19.61 13.69 10.00
CA ASP A 9 18.69 13.70 11.14
C ASP A 9 17.26 13.27 10.75
N HIS A 10 16.93 13.35 9.45
CA HIS A 10 15.63 12.97 8.91
C HIS A 10 15.59 11.51 8.45
N LYS A 11 16.74 10.83 8.38
CA LYS A 11 16.88 9.48 7.83
C LYS A 11 15.91 8.49 8.46
N GLU A 12 15.83 8.46 9.79
CA GLU A 12 14.99 7.52 10.51
C GLU A 12 13.50 7.80 10.28
N LEU A 13 13.09 9.07 10.25
CA LEU A 13 11.71 9.46 9.93
C LEU A 13 11.28 8.95 8.54
N TYR A 14 12.12 9.15 7.52
CA TYR A 14 11.80 8.67 6.17
C TYR A 14 11.82 7.14 6.08
N LEU A 15 12.75 6.48 6.78
CA LEU A 15 12.78 5.03 6.85
C LEU A 15 11.50 4.48 7.47
N ASP A 16 11.04 5.06 8.58
CA ASP A 16 9.80 4.68 9.24
C ASP A 16 8.58 4.86 8.32
N ILE A 17 8.50 5.98 7.60
CA ILE A 17 7.43 6.23 6.62
C ILE A 17 7.46 5.18 5.50
N LEU A 18 8.64 4.87 4.95
CA LEU A 18 8.79 3.86 3.90
C LEU A 18 8.37 2.48 4.39
N LEU A 19 8.77 2.09 5.61
CA LEU A 19 8.36 0.83 6.23
C LEU A 19 6.85 0.77 6.45
N GLN A 20 6.22 1.86 6.90
CA GLN A 20 4.76 1.93 7.06
C GLN A 20 4.03 1.75 5.71
N LEU A 21 4.57 2.30 4.62
CA LEU A 21 3.99 2.15 3.27
C LEU A 21 4.11 0.73 2.70
N GLU A 22 5.03 -0.08 3.23
CA GLU A 22 5.14 -1.49 2.85
C GLU A 22 4.15 -2.40 3.58
N GLY A 23 3.65 -1.99 4.74
CA GLY A 23 2.62 -2.70 5.49
C GLY A 23 1.18 -2.45 4.99
N PRO A 24 0.20 -3.19 5.52
CA PRO A 24 -1.21 -2.87 5.34
C PRO A 24 -1.54 -1.53 6.02
N PRO A 25 -2.40 -0.69 5.42
CA PRO A 25 -2.85 0.54 6.06
C PRO A 25 -3.65 0.22 7.33
N GLU A 26 -3.44 0.98 8.39
CA GLU A 26 -4.29 0.95 9.58
C GLU A 26 -5.28 2.13 9.56
N PRO A 27 -6.61 1.89 9.69
CA PRO A 27 -7.28 0.59 9.79
C PRO A 27 -7.32 -0.16 8.43
N TRP A 28 -7.40 -1.49 8.48
CA TRP A 28 -7.44 -2.37 7.30
C TRP A 28 -8.78 -2.26 6.56
N LYS A 29 -8.97 -1.15 5.85
CA LYS A 29 -10.21 -0.82 5.14
C LYS A 29 -10.01 -0.82 3.63
N CYS A 30 -11.01 -1.36 2.94
CA CYS A 30 -11.13 -1.32 1.50
C CYS A 30 -11.21 0.14 1.02
N SER A 31 -10.30 0.54 0.13
CA SER A 31 -10.23 1.90 -0.42
C SER A 31 -11.48 2.32 -1.21
N HIS A 32 -12.33 1.37 -1.63
CA HIS A 32 -13.55 1.65 -2.41
C HIS A 32 -14.83 1.71 -1.58
N CYS A 33 -14.97 0.85 -0.56
CA CYS A 33 -16.24 0.68 0.15
C CYS A 33 -16.13 0.77 1.67
N LEU A 34 -14.91 1.00 2.19
CA LEU A 34 -14.61 1.19 3.61
C LEU A 34 -14.98 0.00 4.53
N ARG A 35 -15.38 -1.15 3.97
CA ARG A 35 -15.45 -2.43 4.68
C ARG A 35 -14.05 -2.98 4.92
N ASP A 36 -13.92 -4.02 5.72
CA ASP A 36 -12.63 -4.65 5.98
C ASP A 36 -12.00 -5.16 4.68
N GLY A 37 -10.73 -4.81 4.48
CA GLY A 37 -9.93 -5.17 3.33
C GLY A 37 -8.76 -6.05 3.74
N THR A 38 -8.38 -6.98 2.88
CA THR A 38 -7.26 -7.90 3.12
C THR A 38 -6.37 -8.08 1.89
N TYR A 39 -6.81 -7.62 0.71
CA TYR A 39 -6.08 -7.78 -0.54
C TYR A 39 -5.38 -6.49 -0.93
N ARG A 40 -4.08 -6.52 -1.16
CA ARG A 40 -3.29 -5.40 -1.68
C ARG A 40 -2.89 -5.71 -3.11
N CYS A 41 -2.93 -4.71 -3.99
CA CYS A 41 -2.34 -4.84 -5.32
C CYS A 41 -1.19 -3.84 -5.47
N PRO A 42 0.08 -4.30 -5.48
CA PRO A 42 1.24 -3.41 -5.65
C PRO A 42 1.28 -2.71 -7.02
N ASP A 43 0.67 -3.30 -8.04
CA ASP A 43 0.64 -2.76 -9.41
C ASP A 43 -0.41 -1.66 -9.58
N CYS A 44 -1.43 -1.62 -8.72
CA CYS A 44 -2.38 -0.51 -8.70
C CYS A 44 -1.71 0.77 -8.18
N PHE A 45 -2.05 1.90 -8.80
CA PHE A 45 -1.61 3.21 -8.33
C PHE A 45 -2.02 3.42 -6.87
N GLY A 46 -1.05 3.80 -6.03
CA GLY A 46 -1.26 4.02 -4.60
C GLY A 46 -1.35 2.75 -3.75
N ARG A 47 -1.14 1.56 -4.32
CA ARG A 47 -1.15 0.26 -3.64
C ARG A 47 -2.36 0.04 -2.71
N PRO A 48 -3.60 0.25 -3.21
CA PRO A 48 -4.80 0.23 -2.40
C PRO A 48 -5.06 -1.14 -1.76
N LEU A 49 -5.76 -1.10 -0.63
CA LEU A 49 -6.30 -2.28 0.03
C LEU A 49 -7.75 -2.50 -0.41
N PHE A 50 -8.12 -3.75 -0.68
CA PHE A 50 -9.44 -4.14 -1.16
C PHE A 50 -10.06 -5.22 -0.30
N CYS A 51 -11.38 -5.19 -0.20
CA CYS A 51 -12.17 -6.38 0.14
C CYS A 51 -12.32 -7.28 -1.10
N THR A 52 -12.65 -8.56 -0.91
CA THR A 52 -12.75 -9.54 -2.01
C THR A 52 -13.62 -9.09 -3.18
N PRO A 53 -14.84 -8.54 -2.99
CA PRO A 53 -15.68 -8.11 -4.11
C PRO A 53 -15.06 -6.95 -4.91
N CYS A 54 -14.56 -5.92 -4.22
CA CYS A 54 -13.94 -4.76 -4.88
C CYS A 54 -12.65 -5.15 -5.60
N CYS A 55 -11.86 -6.07 -5.03
CA CYS A 55 -10.65 -6.58 -5.69
C CYS A 55 -11.01 -7.24 -7.02
N ARG A 56 -12.00 -8.13 -7.06
CA ARG A 56 -12.40 -8.83 -8.29
C ARG A 56 -12.94 -7.88 -9.36
N GLU A 57 -13.76 -6.91 -8.96
CA GLU A 57 -14.33 -5.95 -9.91
C GLU A 57 -13.25 -5.04 -10.51
N ASN A 58 -12.38 -4.46 -9.66
CA ASN A 58 -11.35 -3.52 -10.12
C ASN A 58 -10.28 -4.17 -11.01
N HIS A 59 -9.98 -5.45 -10.77
CA HIS A 59 -8.98 -6.20 -11.54
C HIS A 59 -9.57 -6.96 -12.73
N ARG A 60 -10.87 -6.83 -13.00
CA ARG A 60 -11.53 -7.52 -14.13
C ARG A 60 -10.91 -7.20 -15.48
N THR A 61 -10.45 -5.96 -15.67
CA THR A 61 -9.78 -5.50 -16.90
C THR A 61 -8.24 -5.48 -16.77
N HIS A 62 -7.70 -5.90 -15.62
CA HIS A 62 -6.27 -5.90 -15.31
C HIS A 62 -5.82 -7.27 -14.79
N PRO A 63 -6.00 -8.36 -15.58
CA PRO A 63 -5.80 -9.74 -15.09
C PRO A 63 -4.34 -10.10 -14.77
N PHE A 64 -3.38 -9.27 -15.17
CA PHE A 64 -1.95 -9.48 -14.93
C PHE A 64 -1.40 -8.76 -13.71
N HIS A 65 -2.23 -7.98 -13.02
CA HIS A 65 -1.83 -7.39 -11.74
C HIS A 65 -1.59 -8.50 -10.71
N TRP A 66 -0.48 -8.41 -10.00
CA TRP A 66 -0.19 -9.26 -8.86
C TRP A 66 -0.97 -8.76 -7.64
N VAL A 67 -1.72 -9.66 -7.02
CA VAL A 67 -2.49 -9.36 -5.81
C VAL A 67 -1.91 -10.17 -4.65
N GLU A 68 -1.64 -9.49 -3.56
CA GLU A 68 -1.17 -10.03 -2.29
C GLU A 68 -2.34 -10.08 -1.30
N GLN A 69 -2.31 -11.02 -0.36
CA GLN A 69 -3.28 -11.10 0.73
C GLN A 69 -2.54 -11.06 2.07
N TRP A 70 -2.97 -10.16 2.96
CA TRP A 70 -2.53 -10.13 4.34
C TRP A 70 -3.27 -11.19 5.17
N THR A 71 -2.53 -11.95 5.99
CA THR A 71 -3.05 -12.98 6.92
C THR A 71 -2.87 -12.55 8.37
#